data_AF-A0A8T6ZQF3-F1
#
_entry.id   AF-A0A8T6ZQF3-F1
#
_cell.length_a   1.000
_cell.length_b   1.000
_cell.length_c   1.000
_cell.angle_alpha   90.00
_cell.angle_beta   90.00
_cell.angle_gamma   90.00
#
_symmetry.space_group_name_H-M   'P 1'
#
loop_
_entity.id
_entity.type
_entity.pdbx_description
1 polymer ?
#
loop_
_entity_poly.entity_id
_entity_poly.type
_entity_poly.pdbx_seq_one_letter_code
_entity_poly.pdbx_strand_id
1 'polypeptide(L)'
;MAAPKAHQNPAQAAFTQRVGREQLVPLWNFFHEWFTHEPRVAAQPYVWHYDGLRDLLLESAEIISAREAERRVLVLENPGLEGKHLVTDTLYAGLQLITPGEVAPAHRHTPVALRFVMEGAGAYTSVEGERAWMEPGDFIVTPSWAWHDHGHEGEG
;
A
#
# COMPACT_ATOMS: atom_id res chain seq x y z
N MET A 1 19.83 -8.95 26.21
CA MET A 1 21.17 -9.56 26.33
C MET A 1 21.78 -9.60 24.94
N ALA A 2 23.01 -9.10 24.76
CA ALA A 2 23.68 -9.18 23.47
C ALA A 2 23.90 -10.65 23.10
N ALA A 3 23.62 -11.03 21.85
CA ALA A 3 23.97 -12.35 21.33
C ALA A 3 25.48 -12.59 21.58
N PRO A 4 25.89 -13.80 22.01
CA PRO A 4 27.30 -14.09 22.20
C PRO A 4 28.03 -13.82 20.88
N LYS A 5 29.07 -12.97 20.93
CA LYS A 5 29.95 -12.74 19.78
C LYS A 5 30.44 -14.11 19.32
N ALA A 6 30.03 -14.52 18.12
CA ALA A 6 30.40 -15.81 17.56
C ALA A 6 31.93 -15.95 17.64
N HIS A 7 32.41 -16.94 18.39
CA HIS A 7 33.76 -17.42 18.18
C HIS A 7 33.83 -17.86 16.72
N GLN A 8 34.57 -17.11 15.90
CA GLN A 8 34.71 -17.36 14.48
C GLN A 8 35.47 -18.68 14.29
N ASN A 9 34.75 -19.80 14.32
CA ASN A 9 35.25 -21.11 13.98
C ASN A 9 35.60 -21.10 12.48
N PRO A 10 36.88 -21.25 12.08
CA PRO A 10 37.25 -21.23 10.67
C PRO A 10 36.55 -22.31 9.84
N ALA A 11 36.22 -23.46 10.45
CA ALA A 11 35.45 -24.51 9.78
C ALA A 11 34.02 -24.05 9.47
N GLN A 12 33.38 -23.28 10.36
CA GLN A 12 32.05 -22.73 10.14
C GLN A 12 32.05 -21.67 9.03
N ALA A 13 33.09 -20.82 8.96
CA ALA A 13 33.24 -19.84 7.88
C ALA A 13 33.46 -20.52 6.52
N ALA A 14 34.36 -21.51 6.44
CA ALA A 14 34.61 -22.28 5.23
C ALA A 14 33.36 -23.07 4.78
N PHE A 15 32.61 -23.65 5.73
CA PHE A 15 31.34 -24.30 5.44
C PHE A 15 30.31 -23.30 4.89
N THR A 16 30.14 -22.14 5.53
CA THR A 16 29.21 -21.08 5.09
C THR A 16 29.53 -20.62 3.67
N GLN A 17 30.82 -20.41 3.35
CA GLN A 17 31.25 -20.06 2.00
C GLN A 17 30.92 -21.16 0.98
N ARG A 18 31.16 -22.43 1.33
CA ARG A 18 30.87 -23.56 0.45
C ARG A 18 29.39 -23.68 0.13
N VAL A 19 28.52 -23.63 1.14
CA VAL A 19 27.08 -23.76 0.92
C VAL A 19 26.49 -22.53 0.23
N GLY A 20 27.07 -21.34 0.42
CA GLY A 20 26.69 -20.14 -0.32
C GLY A 20 26.90 -20.24 -1.84
N ARG A 21 27.85 -21.06 -2.31
CA ARG A 21 28.01 -21.35 -3.75
C ARG A 21 26.80 -22.08 -4.34
N GLU A 22 26.04 -22.78 -3.50
CA GLU A 22 24.80 -23.49 -3.85
C GLU A 22 23.54 -22.65 -3.52
N GLN A 23 23.68 -21.34 -3.27
CA GLN A 23 22.58 -20.46 -2.83
C GLN A 23 21.92 -20.91 -1.51
N LEU A 24 22.68 -21.57 -0.63
CA LEU A 24 22.22 -21.97 0.70
C LEU A 24 22.76 -21.03 1.77
N VAL A 25 21.93 -20.71 2.75
CA VAL A 25 22.33 -19.90 3.92
C VAL A 25 22.06 -20.71 5.20
N PRO A 26 23.06 -20.92 6.07
CA PRO A 26 22.85 -21.70 7.29
C PRO A 26 21.93 -20.99 8.30
N LEU A 27 20.80 -21.62 8.63
CA LEU A 27 19.79 -21.04 9.52
C LEU A 27 20.34 -20.60 10.88
N TRP A 28 21.26 -21.37 11.47
CA TRP A 28 21.84 -21.05 12.78
C TRP A 28 22.61 -19.73 12.82
N ASN A 29 22.94 -19.13 11.67
CA ASN A 29 23.58 -17.82 11.61
C ASN A 29 22.61 -16.66 11.90
N PHE A 30 21.29 -16.87 11.73
CA PHE A 30 20.25 -15.84 11.90
C PHE A 30 18.98 -16.39 12.56
N PHE A 31 19.06 -17.55 13.23
CA PHE A 31 17.92 -18.24 13.83
C PHE A 31 17.10 -17.32 14.74
N HIS A 32 17.77 -16.58 15.62
CA HIS A 32 17.10 -15.67 16.56
C HIS A 32 16.60 -14.36 15.94
N GLU A 33 16.97 -14.07 14.68
CA GLU A 33 16.45 -12.92 13.94
C GLU A 33 15.09 -13.25 13.33
N TRP A 34 14.89 -14.48 12.86
CA TRP A 34 13.64 -14.94 12.26
C TRP A 34 12.64 -15.49 13.29
N PHE A 35 13.15 -16.26 14.25
CA PHE A 35 12.33 -16.89 15.29
C PHE A 35 12.36 -16.05 16.56
N THR A 36 11.53 -15.01 16.56
CA THR A 36 11.36 -14.09 17.69
C THR A 36 10.27 -14.61 18.64
N HIS A 37 10.39 -14.30 19.94
CA HIS A 37 9.37 -14.69 20.94
C HIS A 37 8.06 -13.92 20.78
N GLU A 38 8.14 -12.71 20.23
CA GLU A 38 7.01 -11.82 19.99
C GLU A 38 7.17 -11.22 18.58
N PRO A 39 6.05 -10.91 17.89
CA PRO A 39 6.10 -10.28 16.58
C PRO A 39 6.92 -8.99 16.60
N ARG A 40 7.88 -8.89 15.68
CA ARG A 40 8.60 -7.65 15.39
C ARG A 40 8.06 -7.10 14.07
N VAL A 41 7.19 -6.10 14.17
CA VAL A 41 6.66 -5.39 13.00
C VAL A 41 7.51 -4.16 12.71
N ALA A 42 7.73 -3.87 11.44
CA ALA A 42 8.44 -2.67 11.05
C ALA A 42 7.51 -1.44 11.12
N ALA A 43 6.22 -1.62 10.83
CA ALA A 43 5.21 -0.57 10.93
C ALA A 43 5.13 0.05 12.34
N GLN A 44 5.06 1.37 12.40
CA GLN A 44 4.91 2.15 13.62
C GLN A 44 3.47 2.68 13.75
N PRO A 45 2.88 2.77 14.96
CA PRO A 45 1.63 3.47 15.15
C PRO A 45 1.75 4.92 14.68
N TYR A 46 0.85 5.35 13.80
CA TYR A 46 0.87 6.68 13.23
C TYR A 46 -0.55 7.18 12.93
N VAL A 47 -0.75 8.50 12.97
CA VAL A 47 -2.04 9.14 12.74
C VAL A 47 -1.93 10.12 11.57
N TRP A 48 -2.79 9.94 10.58
CA TRP A 48 -2.99 10.84 9.46
C TRP A 48 -4.26 11.66 9.69
N HIS A 49 -4.12 12.97 9.89
CA HIS A 49 -5.27 13.86 10.12
C HIS A 49 -5.87 14.31 8.79
N TYR A 50 -7.12 13.93 8.52
CA TYR A 50 -7.78 14.21 7.24
C TYR A 50 -7.83 15.70 6.90
N ASP A 51 -8.14 16.58 7.87
CA ASP A 51 -8.27 18.02 7.65
C ASP A 51 -7.03 18.61 6.93
N GLY A 52 -5.81 18.24 7.34
CA GLY A 52 -4.58 18.70 6.71
C GLY A 52 -4.26 17.99 5.39
N LEU A 53 -4.69 16.74 5.22
CA LEU A 53 -4.45 15.96 3.99
C LEU A 53 -5.42 16.31 2.87
N ARG A 54 -6.62 16.78 3.23
CA ARG A 54 -7.64 17.23 2.30
C ARG A 54 -7.12 18.38 1.43
N ASP A 55 -6.43 19.35 2.04
CA ASP A 55 -5.86 20.49 1.32
C ASP A 55 -4.78 20.04 0.32
N LEU A 56 -3.94 19.08 0.70
CA LEU A 56 -2.93 18.49 -0.20
C LEU A 56 -3.57 17.72 -1.37
N LEU A 57 -4.70 17.04 -1.14
CA LEU A 57 -5.44 16.38 -2.22
C LEU A 57 -5.98 17.39 -3.22
N LEU A 58 -6.59 18.47 -2.75
CA LEU A 58 -7.11 19.52 -3.62
C LEU A 58 -5.99 20.20 -4.39
N GLU A 59 -4.87 20.53 -3.72
CA GLU A 59 -3.68 21.08 -4.38
C GLU A 59 -3.16 20.15 -5.48
N SER A 60 -3.19 18.83 -5.28
CA SER A 60 -2.75 17.87 -6.29
C SER A 60 -3.54 17.97 -7.60
N ALA A 61 -4.82 18.36 -7.57
CA ALA A 61 -5.63 18.52 -8.78
C ALA A 61 -5.19 19.70 -9.66
N GLU A 62 -4.58 20.72 -9.06
CA GLU A 62 -4.02 21.88 -9.77
C GLU A 62 -2.65 21.58 -10.39
N ILE A 63 -1.94 20.58 -9.84
CA ILE A 63 -0.56 20.26 -10.22
C ILE A 63 -0.51 19.18 -11.30
N ILE A 64 -1.34 18.13 -11.19
CA ILE A 64 -1.31 16.97 -12.07
C ILE A 64 -2.71 16.57 -12.51
N SER A 65 -2.90 16.47 -13.83
CA SER A 65 -4.17 16.01 -14.39
C SER A 65 -4.39 14.52 -14.11
N ALA A 66 -5.65 14.07 -13.97
CA ALA A 66 -5.93 12.64 -13.80
C ALA A 66 -5.39 11.78 -14.95
N ARG A 67 -5.33 12.32 -16.17
CA ARG A 67 -4.77 11.61 -17.33
C ARG A 67 -3.28 11.33 -17.16
N GLU A 68 -2.53 12.27 -16.60
CA GLU A 68 -1.10 12.11 -16.34
C GLU A 68 -0.83 11.20 -15.14
N ALA A 69 -1.67 11.29 -14.10
CA ALA A 69 -1.53 10.49 -12.90
C ALA A 69 -1.99 9.02 -13.05
N GLU A 70 -2.77 8.68 -14.10
CA GLU A 70 -3.63 7.49 -14.22
C GLU A 70 -4.69 7.36 -13.10
N ARG A 71 -4.24 7.42 -11.84
CA ARG A 71 -5.03 7.59 -10.62
C ARG A 71 -4.34 8.59 -9.71
N ARG A 72 -4.97 9.75 -9.48
CA ARG A 72 -4.45 10.76 -8.55
C ARG A 72 -4.71 10.31 -7.10
N VAL A 73 -3.70 9.63 -6.54
CA VAL A 73 -3.72 9.04 -5.19
C VAL A 73 -2.51 9.51 -4.41
N LEU A 74 -2.74 10.01 -3.20
CA LEU A 74 -1.68 10.20 -2.21
C LEU A 74 -1.61 8.96 -1.32
N VAL A 75 -0.50 8.22 -1.41
CA VAL A 75 -0.30 7.00 -0.64
C VAL A 75 0.03 7.34 0.81
N LEU A 76 -0.62 6.66 1.75
CA LEU A 76 -0.30 6.76 3.16
C LEU A 76 0.88 5.84 3.45
N GLU A 77 2.06 6.41 3.66
CA GLU A 77 3.28 5.65 3.96
C GLU A 77 3.61 5.69 5.44
N ASN A 78 3.61 4.50 6.07
CA ASN A 78 3.97 4.35 7.47
C ASN A 78 5.46 4.72 7.69
N PRO A 79 5.82 5.53 8.70
CA PRO A 79 7.22 5.89 8.97
C PRO A 79 8.15 4.70 9.25
N GLY A 80 7.60 3.57 9.70
CA GLY A 80 8.33 2.32 9.88
C GLY A 80 8.54 1.50 8.60
N LEU A 81 7.93 1.92 7.49
CA LEU A 81 7.94 1.25 6.18
C LEU A 81 8.32 2.20 5.05
N GLU A 82 9.16 3.21 5.33
CA GLU A 82 9.63 4.20 4.36
C GLU A 82 10.17 3.53 3.08
N GLY A 83 9.74 4.03 1.92
CA GLY A 83 10.08 3.50 0.61
C GLY A 83 9.34 2.22 0.20
N LYS A 84 8.46 1.69 1.06
CA LYS A 84 7.59 0.55 0.73
C LYS A 84 6.18 0.96 0.32
N HIS A 85 5.76 2.20 0.60
CA HIS A 85 4.45 2.74 0.23
C HIS A 85 3.27 1.93 0.81
N LEU A 86 3.37 1.57 2.09
CA LEU A 86 2.38 0.74 2.81
C LEU A 86 1.99 1.39 4.14
N VAL A 87 0.75 1.18 4.59
CA VAL A 87 0.30 1.61 5.93
C VAL A 87 0.62 0.60 7.03
N THR A 88 0.72 -0.67 6.67
CA THR A 88 1.14 -1.79 7.54
C THR A 88 1.92 -2.80 6.71
N ASP A 89 2.51 -3.82 7.34
CA ASP A 89 3.24 -4.88 6.64
C ASP A 89 2.41 -5.66 5.59
N THR A 90 1.07 -5.53 5.60
CA THR A 90 0.16 -6.25 4.70
C THR A 90 -0.90 -5.41 4.00
N LEU A 91 -1.05 -4.12 4.35
CA LEU A 91 -2.08 -3.24 3.80
C LEU A 91 -1.47 -2.02 3.11
N TYR A 92 -2.02 -1.73 1.93
CA TYR A 92 -1.90 -0.46 1.24
C TYR A 92 -3.13 0.40 1.55
N ALA A 93 -2.93 1.70 1.74
CA ALA A 93 -4.03 2.67 1.72
C ALA A 93 -3.55 3.97 1.09
N GLY A 94 -4.47 4.67 0.44
CA GLY A 94 -4.22 5.96 -0.17
C GLY A 94 -5.50 6.78 -0.23
N LEU A 95 -5.33 8.08 -0.32
CA LEU A 95 -6.43 9.03 -0.50
C LEU A 95 -6.54 9.36 -1.98
N GLN A 96 -7.70 9.10 -2.57
CA GLN A 96 -7.95 9.36 -3.98
C GLN A 96 -8.89 10.56 -4.14
N LEU A 97 -8.56 11.46 -5.06
CA LEU A 97 -9.43 12.56 -5.49
C LEU A 97 -9.82 12.35 -6.96
N ILE A 98 -11.11 12.42 -7.24
CA ILE A 98 -11.69 12.39 -8.60
C ILE A 98 -12.53 13.65 -8.75
N THR A 99 -12.14 14.55 -9.64
CA THR A 99 -12.87 15.80 -9.88
C THR A 99 -13.90 15.63 -11.01
N PRO A 100 -14.91 16.51 -11.12
CA PRO A 100 -15.92 16.43 -12.17
C PRO A 100 -15.31 16.27 -13.57
N GLY A 101 -15.83 15.31 -14.34
CA GLY A 101 -15.36 15.02 -15.70
C GLY A 101 -14.15 14.10 -15.77
N GLU A 102 -13.50 13.77 -14.65
CA GLU A 102 -12.39 12.82 -14.64
C GLU A 102 -12.87 11.36 -14.68
N VAL A 103 -12.08 10.54 -15.38
CA VAL A 103 -12.24 9.09 -15.43
C VAL A 103 -10.89 8.44 -15.21
N ALA A 104 -10.82 7.57 -14.20
CA ALA A 104 -9.71 6.66 -13.97
C ALA A 104 -9.95 5.36 -14.77
N PRO A 105 -9.08 4.98 -15.72
CA PRO A 105 -9.33 3.86 -16.63
C PRO A 105 -9.55 2.50 -15.95
N ALA A 106 -10.30 1.64 -16.64
CA ALA A 106 -10.60 0.30 -16.18
C ALA A 106 -9.37 -0.61 -16.13
N HIS A 107 -9.24 -1.37 -15.05
CA HIS A 107 -8.28 -2.47 -14.95
C HIS A 107 -8.76 -3.55 -13.97
N ARG A 108 -7.94 -4.58 -13.80
CA ARG A 108 -8.15 -5.63 -12.79
C ARG A 108 -6.83 -6.11 -12.23
N HIS A 109 -6.86 -6.61 -11.00
CA HIS A 109 -5.69 -7.11 -10.32
C HIS A 109 -6.08 -8.16 -9.28
N THR A 110 -5.14 -8.98 -8.86
CA THR A 110 -5.38 -10.03 -7.86
C THR A 110 -5.62 -9.50 -6.44
N PRO A 111 -5.06 -8.36 -5.98
CA PRO A 111 -5.44 -7.79 -4.70
C PRO A 111 -6.92 -7.40 -4.69
N VAL A 112 -7.58 -7.62 -3.55
CA VAL A 112 -8.88 -7.04 -3.26
C VAL A 112 -8.66 -5.59 -2.87
N ALA A 113 -9.52 -4.69 -3.35
CA ALA A 113 -9.53 -3.29 -2.90
C ALA A 113 -10.91 -2.88 -2.39
N LEU A 114 -10.89 -1.87 -1.54
CA LEU A 114 -12.06 -1.25 -0.95
C LEU A 114 -11.94 0.26 -1.10
N ARG A 115 -13.07 0.94 -1.22
CA ARG A 115 -13.18 2.40 -1.15
C ARG A 115 -14.18 2.75 -0.07
N PHE A 116 -13.71 3.54 0.88
CA PHE A 116 -14.57 4.18 1.87
C PHE A 116 -14.69 5.65 1.48
N VAL A 117 -15.91 6.11 1.21
CA VAL A 117 -16.16 7.46 0.73
C VAL A 117 -16.20 8.42 1.91
N MET A 118 -15.26 9.36 1.94
CA MET A 118 -15.14 10.31 3.07
C MET A 118 -15.89 11.62 2.81
N GLU A 119 -15.84 12.13 1.58
CA GLU A 119 -16.38 13.43 1.19
C GLU A 119 -16.72 13.43 -0.32
N GLY A 120 -17.72 14.23 -0.71
CA GLY A 120 -18.10 14.46 -2.11
C GLY A 120 -19.42 13.80 -2.49
N ALA A 121 -19.80 13.96 -3.76
CA ALA A 121 -20.98 13.34 -4.38
C ALA A 121 -20.79 13.27 -5.90
N GLY A 122 -21.56 12.44 -6.61
CA GLY A 122 -21.53 12.37 -8.08
C GLY A 122 -20.40 11.53 -8.69
N ALA A 123 -19.54 10.94 -7.85
CA ALA A 123 -18.55 9.96 -8.26
C ALA A 123 -19.13 8.53 -8.26
N TYR A 124 -18.49 7.64 -9.01
CA TYR A 124 -18.84 6.22 -9.06
C TYR A 124 -17.61 5.32 -9.11
N THR A 125 -17.78 4.07 -8.69
CA THR A 125 -16.93 2.93 -9.09
C THR A 125 -17.76 2.00 -9.95
N SER A 126 -17.25 1.65 -11.12
CA SER A 126 -17.80 0.53 -11.90
C SER A 126 -17.12 -0.76 -11.46
N VAL A 127 -17.88 -1.84 -11.24
CA VAL A 127 -17.36 -3.20 -11.00
C VAL A 127 -18.07 -4.15 -11.95
N GLU A 128 -17.31 -4.83 -12.82
CA GLU A 128 -17.86 -5.69 -13.88
C GLU A 128 -18.92 -4.99 -14.75
N GLY A 129 -18.78 -3.67 -14.93
CA GLY A 129 -19.71 -2.84 -15.71
C GLY A 129 -20.90 -2.30 -14.92
N GLU A 130 -21.09 -2.69 -13.66
CA GLU A 130 -22.13 -2.14 -12.79
C GLU A 130 -21.60 -0.95 -11.98
N ARG A 131 -22.26 0.20 -12.12
CA ARG A 131 -21.87 1.43 -11.40
C ARG A 131 -22.47 1.47 -10.00
N ALA A 132 -21.60 1.51 -9.01
CA ALA A 132 -21.91 1.91 -7.65
C ALA A 132 -21.59 3.40 -7.48
N TRP A 133 -22.62 4.22 -7.28
CA TRP A 133 -22.48 5.64 -6.93
C TRP A 133 -21.90 5.78 -5.53
N MET A 134 -21.14 6.86 -5.32
CA MET A 134 -20.40 7.13 -4.09
C MET A 134 -21.03 8.29 -3.31
N GLU A 135 -21.56 7.99 -2.13
CA GLU A 135 -21.98 9.00 -1.15
C GLU A 135 -21.15 8.86 0.14
N PRO A 136 -20.97 9.95 0.93
CA PRO A 136 -20.18 9.90 2.16
C PRO A 136 -20.69 8.82 3.14
N GLY A 137 -19.77 7.97 3.61
CA GLY A 137 -20.07 6.82 4.45
C GLY A 137 -20.26 5.51 3.69
N ASP A 138 -20.35 5.54 2.36
CA ASP A 138 -20.44 4.32 1.55
C ASP A 138 -19.12 3.54 1.56
N PHE A 139 -19.27 2.22 1.46
CA PHE A 139 -18.17 1.27 1.37
C PHE A 139 -18.35 0.39 0.13
N ILE A 140 -17.47 0.59 -0.86
CA ILE A 140 -17.52 -0.12 -2.14
C ILE A 140 -16.36 -1.11 -2.21
N VAL A 141 -16.64 -2.35 -2.64
CA VAL A 141 -15.64 -3.41 -2.78
C VAL A 141 -15.37 -3.66 -4.25
N THR A 142 -14.10 -3.75 -4.62
CA THR A 142 -13.63 -4.30 -5.91
C THR A 142 -12.97 -5.65 -5.65
N PRO A 143 -13.69 -6.77 -5.85
CA PRO A 143 -13.19 -8.11 -5.57
C PRO A 143 -11.96 -8.46 -6.41
N SER A 144 -11.26 -9.52 -5.98
CA SER A 144 -10.10 -10.04 -6.71
C SER A 144 -10.46 -10.34 -8.17
N TRP A 145 -9.62 -9.87 -9.08
CA TRP A 145 -9.72 -10.08 -10.52
C TRP A 145 -10.94 -9.47 -11.22
N ALA A 146 -11.78 -8.71 -10.51
CA ALA A 146 -12.89 -7.99 -11.11
C ALA A 146 -12.39 -6.75 -11.88
N TRP A 147 -12.90 -6.55 -13.09
CA TRP A 147 -12.72 -5.29 -13.82
C TRP A 147 -13.35 -4.14 -13.06
N HIS A 148 -12.62 -3.04 -12.91
CA HIS A 148 -13.13 -1.86 -12.25
C HIS A 148 -12.49 -0.56 -12.76
N ASP A 149 -13.31 0.50 -12.78
CA ASP A 149 -12.94 1.88 -13.10
C ASP A 149 -13.62 2.85 -12.14
N HIS A 150 -13.22 4.12 -12.18
CA HIS A 150 -13.81 5.20 -11.38
C HIS A 150 -14.02 6.42 -12.24
N GLY A 151 -15.04 7.20 -11.92
CA GLY A 151 -15.22 8.48 -12.56
C GLY A 151 -16.13 9.39 -11.76
N HIS A 152 -16.24 10.62 -12.23
CA HIS A 152 -17.17 11.60 -11.70
C HIS A 152 -18.01 12.17 -12.84
N GLU A 153 -19.32 11.92 -12.80
CA GLU A 153 -20.24 12.49 -13.77
C GLU A 153 -20.62 13.88 -13.26
N GLY A 154 -20.10 14.91 -13.93
CA GLY A 154 -20.30 16.30 -13.56
C GLY A 154 -19.50 17.19 -14.49
N GLU A 155 -19.94 18.44 -14.58
CA GLU A 155 -19.18 19.50 -15.25
C GLU A 155 -18.38 20.24 -14.17
N GLY A 156 -17.10 20.51 -14.45
CA GLY A 156 -16.19 21.25 -13.59
C GLY A 156 -15.99 22.67 -14.08
#